data_AF-O28332-F1
#
_entry.id   AF-O28332-F1
#
_cell.length_a   1.000
_cell.length_b   1.000
_cell.length_c   1.000
_cell.angle_alpha   90.00
_cell.angle_beta   90.00
_cell.angle_gamma   90.00
#
_symmetry.space_group_name_H-M   'P 1'
#
loop_
_entity.id
_entity.type
_entity.pdbx_description
1 polymer ?
#
loop_
_entity_poly.entity_id
_entity_poly.type
_entity_poly.pdbx_seq_one_letter_code
_entity_poly.pdbx_strand_id
1 'polypeptide(L)'
;MRRVLLCFLTLILLLPAASALRNPSAVYCEAMGYNYVIFSSPYGDVGKCVLPNGEAVNAWDFYRGVVALEYSYCAKQGYEAKHVEREDCKSCLVCVLPDGREVEVAELMGLSFEETTCGDGVCGIPENYSSCPQDCSSGEEDGYCDAVKDGICDPDCTKGEDADCAENLEGGATTVTATTITPSEVKRTPGFEALEVLAALALVLAVSRRRI
;
A
#
# COMPACT_ATOMS: atom_id res chain seq x y z
N MET A 1 -20.85 23.28 -21.46
CA MET A 1 -19.93 22.14 -21.73
C MET A 1 -18.50 22.42 -21.27
N ARG A 2 -17.82 23.49 -21.70
CA ARG A 2 -16.44 23.80 -21.29
C ARG A 2 -16.21 23.89 -19.77
N ARG A 3 -17.12 24.50 -19.00
CA ARG A 3 -17.02 24.58 -17.52
C ARG A 3 -17.14 23.22 -16.83
N VAL A 4 -18.06 22.37 -17.29
CA VAL A 4 -18.22 21.00 -16.76
C VAL A 4 -17.00 20.16 -17.11
N LEU A 5 -16.48 20.27 -18.34
CA LEU A 5 -15.24 19.61 -18.74
C LEU A 5 -14.05 20.06 -17.88
N LEU A 6 -13.94 21.36 -17.58
CA LEU A 6 -12.91 21.88 -16.68
C LEU A 6 -13.07 21.32 -15.26
N CYS A 7 -14.28 21.26 -14.70
CA CYS A 7 -14.52 20.68 -13.38
C CYS A 7 -14.18 19.19 -13.31
N PHE A 8 -14.49 18.40 -14.34
CA PHE A 8 -14.11 16.98 -14.40
C PHE A 8 -12.59 16.80 -14.54
N LEU A 9 -11.93 17.66 -15.31
CA LEU A 9 -10.47 17.60 -15.50
C LEU A 9 -9.74 18.00 -14.22
N THR A 10 -10.24 18.99 -13.46
CA THR A 10 -9.73 19.31 -12.11
C THR A 10 -10.02 18.20 -11.09
N LEU A 11 -11.15 17.50 -11.20
CA LEU A 11 -11.50 16.40 -10.29
C LEU A 11 -10.64 15.15 -10.53
N ILE A 12 -10.31 14.82 -11.78
CA ILE A 12 -9.39 13.71 -12.11
C ILE A 12 -7.97 14.02 -11.59
N LEU A 13 -7.56 15.28 -11.58
CA LEU A 13 -6.26 15.72 -11.05
C LEU A 13 -6.16 15.62 -9.51
N LEU A 14 -7.29 15.43 -8.82
CA LEU A 14 -7.36 15.27 -7.36
C LEU A 14 -7.50 13.79 -6.93
N LEU A 15 -7.54 12.85 -7.88
CA LEU A 15 -7.50 11.43 -7.54
C LEU A 15 -6.07 11.10 -7.06
N PRO A 16 -5.89 10.61 -5.81
CA PRO A 16 -4.57 10.16 -5.37
C PRO A 16 -4.10 9.04 -6.30
N ALA A 17 -2.83 9.10 -6.71
CA ALA A 17 -2.21 7.98 -7.40
C ALA A 17 -2.26 6.77 -6.46
N ALA A 18 -2.93 5.70 -6.88
CA ALA A 18 -2.84 4.44 -6.15
C ALA A 18 -1.40 3.93 -6.28
N SER A 19 -0.65 3.94 -5.18
CA SER A 19 0.64 3.28 -5.07
C SER A 19 0.42 1.78 -5.25
N ALA A 20 1.11 1.19 -6.24
CA ALA A 20 1.01 -0.23 -6.54
C ALA A 20 2.10 -0.97 -5.77
N LEU A 21 1.70 -1.92 -4.92
CA LEU A 21 2.64 -2.74 -4.15
C LEU A 21 3.61 -3.49 -5.10
N ARG A 22 4.90 -3.52 -4.77
CA ARG A 22 5.95 -4.24 -5.49
C ARG A 22 5.57 -5.70 -5.55
N ASN A 23 5.50 -6.22 -6.76
CA ASN A 23 5.20 -7.63 -6.98
C ASN A 23 6.41 -8.48 -6.56
N PRO A 24 6.32 -9.34 -5.53
CA PRO A 24 7.46 -10.11 -5.05
C PRO A 24 8.13 -10.97 -6.13
N SER A 25 7.32 -11.53 -7.04
CA SER A 25 7.83 -12.32 -8.16
C SER A 25 8.60 -11.49 -9.20
N ALA A 26 8.21 -10.22 -9.39
CA ALA A 26 8.92 -9.30 -10.27
C ALA A 26 10.26 -8.88 -9.63
N VAL A 27 10.23 -8.49 -8.35
CA VAL A 27 11.42 -8.14 -7.58
C VAL A 27 12.45 -9.27 -7.60
N TYR A 28 12.02 -10.51 -7.37
CA TYR A 28 12.92 -11.66 -7.45
C TYR A 28 13.48 -11.89 -8.86
N CYS A 29 12.64 -11.82 -9.90
CA CYS A 29 13.07 -11.97 -11.29
C CYS A 29 14.14 -10.93 -11.67
N GLU A 30 13.90 -9.67 -11.33
CA GLU A 30 14.80 -8.55 -11.62
C GLU A 30 16.08 -8.62 -10.79
N ALA A 31 15.99 -8.98 -9.50
CA ALA A 31 17.15 -9.19 -8.62
C ALA A 31 18.06 -10.32 -9.12
N MET A 32 17.49 -11.30 -9.82
CA MET A 32 18.25 -12.37 -10.49
C MET A 32 18.96 -11.92 -11.78
N GLY A 33 18.72 -10.67 -12.21
CA GLY A 33 19.21 -10.10 -13.46
C GLY A 33 18.41 -10.54 -14.68
N TYR A 34 17.18 -11.01 -14.49
CA TYR A 34 16.30 -11.48 -15.56
C TYR A 34 15.28 -10.43 -15.95
N ASN A 35 14.67 -10.60 -17.12
CA ASN A 35 13.69 -9.63 -17.61
C ASN A 35 12.27 -10.03 -17.18
N TYR A 36 11.63 -9.19 -16.37
CA TYR A 36 10.22 -9.36 -16.03
C TYR A 36 9.33 -8.71 -17.08
N VAL A 37 8.32 -9.45 -17.55
CA VAL A 37 7.37 -8.98 -18.57
C VAL A 37 5.94 -9.32 -18.18
N ILE A 38 4.99 -8.48 -18.58
CA ILE A 38 3.56 -8.70 -18.33
C ILE A 38 2.90 -9.11 -19.64
N PHE A 39 2.18 -10.23 -19.61
CA PHE A 39 1.36 -10.70 -20.72
C PHE A 39 -0.11 -10.44 -20.42
N SER A 40 -0.73 -9.53 -21.17
CA SER A 40 -2.16 -9.28 -21.08
C SER A 40 -2.97 -10.33 -21.82
N SER A 41 -4.02 -10.83 -21.16
CA SER A 41 -4.98 -11.76 -21.74
C SER A 41 -6.41 -11.35 -21.38
N PRO A 42 -7.44 -11.87 -22.09
CA PRO A 42 -8.83 -11.69 -21.70
C PRO A 42 -9.16 -12.19 -20.27
N TYR A 43 -8.30 -13.01 -19.68
CA TYR A 43 -8.45 -13.57 -18.33
C TYR A 43 -7.66 -12.79 -17.27
N GLY A 44 -6.94 -11.74 -17.68
CA GLY A 44 -6.08 -10.93 -16.81
C GLY A 44 -4.63 -10.92 -17.26
N ASP A 45 -3.86 -10.07 -16.58
CA ASP A 45 -2.42 -9.91 -16.80
C ASP A 45 -1.63 -10.96 -16.03
N VAL A 46 -0.65 -11.58 -16.70
CA VAL A 46 0.23 -12.59 -16.11
C VAL A 46 1.67 -12.12 -16.19
N GLY A 47 2.30 -11.97 -15.03
CA GLY A 47 3.73 -11.73 -14.91
C GLY A 47 4.54 -12.96 -15.29
N LYS A 48 5.53 -12.78 -16.15
CA LYS A 48 6.49 -13.81 -16.54
C LYS A 48 7.91 -13.34 -16.34
N CYS A 49 8.79 -14.28 -16.01
CA CYS A 49 10.23 -14.06 -15.92
C CYS A 49 10.91 -14.68 -17.14
N VAL A 50 11.68 -13.89 -17.89
CA VAL A 50 12.45 -14.37 -19.04
C VAL A 50 13.83 -14.81 -18.58
N LEU A 51 14.05 -16.11 -18.59
CA LEU A 51 15.26 -16.78 -18.13
C LEU A 51 16.42 -16.61 -19.14
N PRO A 52 17.68 -16.87 -18.74
CA PRO A 52 18.85 -16.75 -19.62
C PRO A 52 18.81 -17.61 -20.89
N ASN A 53 18.09 -18.73 -20.88
CA ASN A 53 17.88 -19.57 -22.07
C ASN A 53 16.83 -18.99 -23.05
N GLY A 54 16.22 -17.85 -22.73
CA GLY A 54 15.15 -17.21 -23.51
C GLY A 54 13.75 -17.72 -23.19
N GLU A 55 13.60 -18.68 -22.28
CA GLU A 55 12.30 -19.19 -21.86
C GLU A 55 11.58 -18.18 -20.96
N ALA A 56 10.28 -17.97 -21.21
CA ALA A 56 9.43 -17.12 -20.38
C ALA A 56 8.51 -17.96 -19.49
N VAL A 57 8.87 -18.10 -18.21
CA VAL A 57 8.12 -18.87 -17.21
C VAL A 57 7.18 -17.98 -16.39
N ASN A 58 6.15 -18.56 -15.75
CA ASN A 58 5.33 -17.82 -14.81
C ASN A 58 6.21 -17.31 -13.64
N ALA A 59 6.14 -16.01 -13.36
CA ALA A 59 7.05 -15.40 -12.38
C ALA A 59 6.80 -15.89 -10.95
N TRP A 60 5.54 -16.09 -10.55
CA TRP A 60 5.20 -16.62 -9.23
C TRP A 60 5.63 -18.08 -9.06
N ASP A 61 5.52 -18.88 -10.12
CA ASP A 61 5.99 -20.27 -10.07
C ASP A 61 7.52 -20.33 -9.98
N PHE A 62 8.23 -19.42 -10.65
CA PHE A 62 9.69 -19.30 -10.51
C PHE A 62 10.10 -18.82 -9.11
N TYR A 63 9.42 -17.79 -8.58
CA TYR A 63 9.65 -17.27 -7.23
C TYR A 63 9.45 -18.33 -6.14
N ARG A 64 8.44 -19.19 -6.31
CA ARG A 64 8.16 -20.31 -5.40
C ARG A 64 8.98 -21.55 -5.69
N GLY A 65 9.81 -21.56 -6.73
CA GLY A 65 10.63 -22.71 -7.08
C GLY A 65 9.86 -23.90 -7.67
N VAL A 66 8.63 -23.69 -8.13
CA VAL A 66 7.81 -24.71 -8.82
C VAL A 66 8.37 -25.00 -10.22
N VAL A 67 9.05 -24.03 -10.83
CA VAL A 67 9.69 -24.14 -12.15
C VAL A 67 11.09 -23.54 -12.13
N ALA A 68 11.95 -23.98 -13.06
CA ALA A 68 13.26 -23.37 -13.34
C ALA A 68 14.19 -23.24 -12.11
N LEU A 69 14.18 -24.22 -11.20
CA LEU A 69 15.02 -24.23 -9.99
C LEU A 69 16.51 -24.07 -10.30
N GLU A 70 16.99 -24.56 -11.43
CA GLU A 70 18.37 -24.42 -11.90
C GLU A 70 18.78 -22.96 -12.19
N TYR A 71 17.80 -22.09 -12.45
CA TYR A 71 18.00 -20.65 -12.63
C TYR A 71 17.76 -19.85 -11.37
N SER A 72 17.37 -20.48 -10.26
CA SER A 72 17.10 -19.82 -8.99
C SER A 72 18.35 -19.23 -8.34
N TYR A 73 18.15 -18.33 -7.38
CA TYR A 73 19.25 -17.80 -6.57
C TYR A 73 20.02 -18.93 -5.86
N CYS A 74 19.30 -19.87 -5.22
CA CYS A 74 19.88 -20.99 -4.51
C CYS A 74 20.85 -21.79 -5.40
N ALA A 75 20.41 -22.17 -6.61
CA ALA A 75 21.23 -22.92 -7.55
C ALA A 75 22.46 -22.12 -8.02
N LYS A 76 22.32 -20.81 -8.27
CA LYS A 76 23.46 -19.94 -8.63
C LYS A 76 24.50 -19.80 -7.52
N GLN A 77 24.07 -19.87 -6.25
CA GLN A 77 24.98 -19.86 -5.09
C GLN A 77 25.55 -21.25 -4.77
N GLY A 78 25.19 -22.30 -5.52
CA GLY A 78 25.62 -23.67 -5.27
C GLY A 78 24.90 -24.35 -4.09
N TYR A 79 23.77 -23.78 -3.63
CA TYR A 79 22.89 -24.42 -2.67
C TYR A 79 21.89 -25.32 -3.38
N GLU A 80 21.40 -26.35 -2.68
CA GLU A 80 20.24 -27.08 -3.16
C GLU A 80 19.01 -26.16 -3.11
N ALA A 81 18.28 -26.11 -4.22
CA ALA A 81 17.07 -25.33 -4.40
C ALA A 81 15.86 -26.25 -4.28
N LYS A 82 14.92 -25.94 -3.39
CA LYS A 82 13.77 -26.81 -3.13
C LYS A 82 12.48 -26.01 -3.02
N HIS A 83 11.45 -26.46 -3.73
CA HIS A 83 10.07 -26.05 -3.46
C HIS A 83 9.55 -26.79 -2.23
N VAL A 84 9.02 -26.05 -1.27
CA VAL A 84 8.42 -26.59 -0.05
C VAL A 84 7.01 -26.06 0.15
N GLU A 85 6.14 -26.91 0.68
CA GLU A 85 4.82 -26.53 1.16
C GLU A 85 4.80 -26.67 2.69
N ARG A 86 4.66 -25.54 3.38
CA ARG A 86 4.69 -25.43 4.85
C ARG A 86 3.56 -24.52 5.33
N GLU A 87 3.22 -24.57 6.61
CA GLU A 87 2.12 -23.74 7.14
C GLU A 87 2.45 -22.24 7.15
N ASP A 88 3.70 -21.88 7.44
CA ASP A 88 4.19 -20.51 7.52
C ASP A 88 4.20 -19.80 6.17
N CYS A 89 4.57 -20.50 5.11
CA CYS A 89 4.85 -19.89 3.82
C CYS A 89 3.97 -20.44 2.68
N LYS A 90 3.22 -21.53 2.93
CA LYS A 90 2.33 -22.29 2.02
C LYS A 90 3.01 -22.93 0.82
N SER A 91 3.82 -22.19 0.07
CA SER A 91 4.48 -22.63 -1.16
C SER A 91 5.65 -21.71 -1.45
N CYS A 92 6.88 -22.17 -1.20
CA CYS A 92 8.06 -21.32 -1.23
C CYS A 92 9.27 -22.02 -1.81
N LEU A 93 10.18 -21.20 -2.33
CA LEU A 93 11.54 -21.62 -2.64
C LEU A 93 12.40 -21.43 -1.39
N VAL A 94 13.01 -22.51 -0.93
CA VAL A 94 14.04 -22.49 0.10
C VAL A 94 15.39 -22.90 -0.48
N CYS A 95 16.45 -22.28 0.03
CA CYS A 95 17.82 -22.72 -0.19
C CYS A 95 18.24 -23.60 0.99
N VAL A 96 18.74 -24.80 0.71
CA VAL A 96 19.32 -25.67 1.74
C VAL A 96 20.79 -25.27 1.92
N LEU A 97 21.08 -24.68 3.06
CA LEU A 97 22.43 -24.23 3.41
C LEU A 97 23.34 -25.41 3.79
N PRO A 98 24.67 -25.24 3.79
CA PRO A 98 25.61 -26.32 4.14
C PRO A 98 25.44 -26.90 5.56
N ASP A 99 24.84 -26.14 6.47
CA ASP A 99 24.53 -26.58 7.83
C ASP A 99 23.18 -27.34 7.93
N GLY A 100 22.48 -27.52 6.81
CA GLY A 100 21.21 -28.21 6.70
C GLY A 100 19.99 -27.32 6.98
N ARG A 101 20.14 -26.03 7.29
CA ARG A 101 19.00 -25.11 7.43
C ARG A 101 18.36 -24.83 6.07
N GLU A 102 17.03 -24.81 6.05
CA GLU A 102 16.23 -24.30 4.94
C GLU A 102 15.89 -22.83 5.21
N VAL A 103 16.35 -21.93 4.34
CA VAL A 103 16.04 -20.49 4.43
C VAL A 103 15.30 -20.05 3.17
N GLU A 104 14.23 -19.28 3.31
CA GLU A 104 13.48 -18.75 2.17
C GLU A 104 14.36 -17.89 1.27
N VAL A 105 14.18 -18.02 -0.04
CA VAL A 105 15.04 -17.36 -1.02
C VAL A 105 15.01 -15.83 -0.88
N ALA A 106 13.86 -15.24 -0.59
CA ALA A 106 13.70 -13.80 -0.46
C ALA A 106 14.45 -13.25 0.76
N GLU A 107 14.38 -13.97 1.89
CA GLU A 107 15.13 -13.65 3.10
C GLU A 107 16.63 -13.77 2.86
N LEU A 108 17.08 -14.88 2.25
CA LEU A 108 18.51 -15.12 2.02
C LEU A 108 19.13 -14.11 1.04
N MET A 109 18.34 -13.60 0.10
CA MET A 109 18.75 -12.54 -0.83
C MET A 109 18.66 -11.13 -0.24
N GLY A 110 18.03 -10.96 0.92
CA GLY A 110 17.74 -9.64 1.47
C GLY A 110 16.84 -8.80 0.56
N LEU A 111 15.86 -9.43 -0.10
CA LEU A 111 14.91 -8.69 -0.93
C LEU A 111 14.00 -7.85 -0.04
N SER A 112 14.02 -6.53 -0.23
CA SER A 112 13.00 -5.64 0.32
C SER A 112 11.82 -5.56 -0.65
N PHE A 113 10.61 -5.54 -0.08
CA PHE A 113 9.36 -5.26 -0.77
C PHE A 113 8.71 -3.97 -0.24
N GLU A 114 9.50 -3.13 0.45
CA GLU A 114 9.08 -1.80 0.89
C GLU A 114 8.85 -0.91 -0.33
N GLU A 115 7.85 -0.05 -0.25
CA GLU A 115 7.46 0.87 -1.32
C GLU A 115 8.23 2.17 -1.30
N THR A 116 8.58 2.62 -0.10
CA THR A 116 9.35 3.83 0.16
C THR A 116 10.68 3.47 0.78
N THR A 117 11.62 4.39 0.68
CA THR A 117 12.87 4.31 1.42
C THR A 117 13.18 5.68 1.98
N CYS A 118 13.49 5.68 3.26
CA CYS A 118 13.79 6.90 3.97
C CYS A 118 14.78 7.80 3.22
N GLY A 119 14.34 9.03 2.93
CA GLY A 119 15.02 10.05 2.15
C GLY A 119 14.50 10.18 0.70
N ASP A 120 13.41 9.51 0.34
CA ASP A 120 12.77 9.64 -0.98
C ASP A 120 11.80 10.83 -1.04
N GLY A 121 11.55 11.48 0.10
CA GLY A 121 10.68 12.65 0.25
C GLY A 121 9.20 12.28 0.39
N VAL A 122 8.88 11.01 0.62
CA VAL A 122 7.53 10.50 0.87
C VAL A 122 7.54 9.66 2.14
N CYS A 123 6.93 10.16 3.22
CA CYS A 123 6.65 9.32 4.38
C CYS A 123 5.73 8.17 3.98
N GLY A 124 6.28 6.95 3.91
CA GLY A 124 5.55 5.76 3.47
C GLY A 124 5.84 4.53 4.33
N ILE A 125 4.98 3.51 4.28
CA ILE A 125 5.10 2.35 5.18
C ILE A 125 6.37 1.54 4.86
N PRO A 126 7.19 1.15 5.87
CA PRO A 126 6.94 1.19 7.32
C PRO A 126 7.59 2.39 8.06
N GLU A 127 7.91 3.46 7.34
CA GLU A 127 8.50 4.67 7.91
C GLU A 127 7.53 5.37 8.84
N ASN A 128 8.12 6.08 9.80
CA ASN A 128 7.47 7.00 10.71
C ASN A 128 8.51 8.00 11.22
N TYR A 129 8.10 8.97 12.03
CA TYR A 129 8.96 10.02 12.56
C TYR A 129 10.21 9.46 13.29
N SER A 130 10.12 8.29 13.94
CA SER A 130 11.25 7.67 14.63
C SER A 130 12.22 6.95 13.70
N SER A 131 11.72 6.23 12.70
CA SER A 131 12.56 5.49 11.75
C SER A 131 13.03 6.34 10.57
N CYS A 132 12.31 7.42 10.24
CA CYS A 132 12.57 8.32 9.13
C CYS A 132 12.12 9.79 9.36
N PRO A 133 12.77 10.53 10.27
CA PRO A 133 12.43 11.94 10.54
C PRO A 133 12.73 12.91 9.39
N GLN A 134 13.36 12.44 8.31
CA GLN A 134 13.64 13.26 7.13
C GLN A 134 12.46 13.34 6.16
N ASP A 135 11.62 12.29 6.13
CA ASP A 135 10.45 12.23 5.25
C ASP A 135 9.14 12.29 6.03
N CYS A 136 9.11 11.75 7.26
CA CYS A 136 7.99 11.83 8.18
C CYS A 136 8.20 12.98 9.17
N SER A 137 7.43 14.04 9.03
CA SER A 137 7.52 15.21 9.91
C SER A 137 6.76 14.99 11.21
N SER A 138 7.10 15.75 12.26
CA SER A 138 6.38 15.68 13.52
C SER A 138 4.91 16.09 13.32
N GLY A 139 4.01 15.35 13.96
CA GLY A 139 2.58 15.55 13.86
C GLY A 139 1.91 15.04 12.58
N GLU A 140 2.61 14.25 11.76
CA GLU A 140 2.01 13.50 10.65
C GLU A 140 1.32 12.21 11.14
N GLU A 141 0.34 11.72 10.39
CA GLU A 141 -0.33 10.43 10.70
C GLU A 141 0.48 9.30 10.03
N ASP A 142 1.46 8.77 10.76
CA ASP A 142 2.42 7.75 10.30
C ASP A 142 2.39 6.45 11.13
N GLY A 143 1.48 6.37 12.11
CA GLY A 143 1.31 5.23 13.02
C GLY A 143 2.22 5.26 14.24
N TYR A 144 2.98 6.35 14.48
CA TYR A 144 3.89 6.49 15.61
C TYR A 144 3.71 7.84 16.32
N CYS A 145 3.32 7.76 17.60
CA CYS A 145 3.29 8.92 18.49
C CYS A 145 4.71 9.40 18.84
N ASP A 146 5.09 10.60 18.39
CA ASP A 146 6.40 11.20 18.63
C ASP A 146 6.50 11.99 19.96
N ALA A 147 5.37 12.49 20.47
CA ALA A 147 5.25 13.33 21.66
C ALA A 147 6.21 14.54 21.69
N VAL A 148 6.59 15.04 20.52
CA VAL A 148 7.47 16.20 20.37
C VAL A 148 6.69 17.45 20.71
N LYS A 149 7.24 18.26 21.61
CA LYS A 149 6.64 19.56 21.95
C LYS A 149 7.10 20.65 20.98
N ASP A 150 6.40 20.81 19.87
CA ASP A 150 6.69 21.81 18.84
C ASP A 150 5.49 22.70 18.46
N GLY A 151 4.33 22.49 19.09
CA GLY A 151 3.08 23.17 18.82
C GLY A 151 2.21 22.49 17.77
N ILE A 152 2.58 21.30 17.30
CA ILE A 152 1.82 20.46 16.40
C ILE A 152 1.37 19.23 17.19
N CYS A 153 0.06 18.96 17.18
CA CYS A 153 -0.49 17.77 17.81
C CYS A 153 -0.34 16.57 16.87
N ASP A 154 0.29 15.51 17.36
CA ASP A 154 0.43 14.23 16.69
C ASP A 154 -0.86 13.40 16.76
N PRO A 155 -1.47 13.05 15.60
CA PRO A 155 -2.73 12.33 15.55
C PRO A 155 -2.63 10.86 15.98
N ASP A 156 -1.45 10.25 15.98
CA ASP A 156 -1.21 8.86 16.41
C ASP A 156 -1.03 8.74 17.94
N CYS A 157 -0.83 9.87 18.62
CA CYS A 157 -0.78 9.92 20.08
C CYS A 157 -2.15 9.72 20.73
N THR A 158 -2.21 8.91 21.80
CA THR A 158 -3.41 8.86 22.62
C THR A 158 -3.51 10.09 23.53
N LYS A 159 -4.67 10.27 24.15
CA LYS A 159 -4.97 11.47 24.94
C LYS A 159 -3.90 11.76 26.01
N GLY A 160 -3.25 12.90 25.87
CA GLY A 160 -2.27 13.42 26.83
C GLY A 160 -0.89 12.78 26.75
N GLU A 161 -0.63 11.93 25.75
CA GLU A 161 0.73 11.46 25.45
C GLU A 161 1.55 12.55 24.74
N ASP A 162 0.87 13.33 23.90
CA ASP A 162 1.42 14.56 23.32
C ASP A 162 0.89 15.79 24.07
N ALA A 163 1.82 16.66 24.47
CA ALA A 163 1.55 17.90 25.19
C ALA A 163 0.90 18.99 24.32
N ASP A 164 1.04 18.90 23.01
CA ASP A 164 0.44 19.84 22.05
C ASP A 164 -0.99 19.44 21.68
N CYS A 165 -1.35 18.17 21.89
CA CYS A 165 -2.73 17.67 21.82
C CYS A 165 -3.57 18.13 23.02
N ALA A 166 -3.88 19.43 23.08
CA ALA A 166 -4.83 19.99 24.02
C ALA A 166 -6.25 19.47 23.74
N GLU A 167 -6.96 18.97 24.76
CA GLU A 167 -8.40 18.71 24.65
C GLU A 167 -9.13 20.05 24.43
N ASN A 168 -9.40 20.41 23.16
CA ASN A 168 -10.22 21.56 22.75
C ASN A 168 -9.99 22.85 23.56
N LEU A 169 -8.96 23.61 23.20
CA LEU A 169 -8.92 25.05 23.47
C LEU A 169 -9.42 25.83 22.23
N GLU A 170 -10.68 25.63 21.84
CA GLU A 170 -11.44 26.68 21.14
C GLU A 170 -12.44 27.30 22.11
N GLY A 171 -12.08 28.44 22.70
CA GLY A 171 -12.98 29.21 23.54
C GLY A 171 -12.24 30.15 24.47
N GLY A 172 -11.93 31.34 23.97
CA GLY A 172 -11.52 32.46 24.80
C GLY A 172 -12.43 32.59 26.03
N ALA A 173 -11.82 32.92 27.15
CA ALA A 173 -12.46 33.08 28.44
C ALA A 173 -13.70 33.97 28.38
N THR A 174 -14.86 33.37 28.17
CA THR A 174 -16.14 33.91 28.59
C THR A 174 -16.96 32.76 29.12
N THR A 175 -17.21 32.82 30.42
CA THR A 175 -18.03 31.93 31.23
C THR A 175 -19.37 31.67 30.54
N VAL A 176 -19.57 30.47 29.98
CA VAL A 176 -20.92 30.03 29.60
C VAL A 176 -21.29 28.82 30.43
N THR A 177 -22.39 29.00 31.16
CA THR A 177 -22.96 28.11 32.15
C THR A 177 -23.27 26.74 31.56
N ALA A 178 -22.74 25.70 32.20
CA ALA A 178 -23.03 24.31 31.93
C ALA A 178 -24.55 24.06 32.02
N THR A 179 -25.16 23.74 30.88
CA THR A 179 -26.48 23.10 30.88
C THR A 179 -26.29 21.67 30.45
N THR A 180 -26.49 20.76 31.40
CA THR A 180 -26.49 19.32 31.24
C THR A 180 -27.54 18.92 30.21
N ILE A 181 -27.12 18.33 29.09
CA ILE A 181 -28.02 17.59 28.21
C ILE A 181 -27.52 16.15 28.12
N THR A 182 -28.39 15.25 28.54
CA THR A 182 -28.18 13.81 28.61
C THR A 182 -28.02 13.17 27.23
N PRO A 183 -27.17 12.14 27.08
CA PRO A 183 -26.97 11.45 25.80
C PRO A 183 -28.17 10.55 25.46
N SER A 184 -28.82 10.81 24.33
CA SER A 184 -29.83 9.94 23.73
C SER A 184 -29.35 9.42 22.37
N GLU A 185 -29.12 8.11 22.35
CA GLU A 185 -29.25 7.10 21.30
C GLU A 185 -29.06 7.50 19.81
N VAL A 186 -27.92 7.04 19.28
CA VAL A 186 -27.52 7.09 17.87
C VAL A 186 -28.44 6.23 17.01
N LYS A 187 -29.34 6.87 16.26
CA LYS A 187 -30.16 6.20 15.25
C LYS A 187 -29.36 6.00 13.98
N ARG A 188 -28.95 4.75 13.73
CA ARG A 188 -28.34 4.26 12.49
C ARG A 188 -29.30 4.50 11.31
N THR A 189 -29.03 5.51 10.49
CA THR A 189 -29.78 5.76 9.26
C THR A 189 -29.24 4.87 8.13
N PRO A 190 -30.07 4.03 7.49
CA PRO A 190 -29.64 3.20 6.38
C PRO A 190 -29.75 3.95 5.04
N GLY A 191 -28.80 3.70 4.14
CA GLY A 191 -29.03 3.75 2.70
C GLY A 191 -28.77 5.09 2.01
N PHE A 192 -27.50 5.51 1.97
CA PHE A 192 -27.03 6.59 1.08
C PHE A 192 -26.92 6.17 -0.40
N GLU A 193 -27.25 4.93 -0.79
CA GLU A 193 -26.98 4.45 -2.15
C GLU A 193 -28.05 4.78 -3.21
N ALA A 194 -29.29 5.10 -2.84
CA ALA A 194 -30.35 5.27 -3.85
C ALA A 194 -30.36 6.68 -4.49
N LEU A 195 -30.04 7.72 -3.70
CA LEU A 195 -30.22 9.10 -4.16
C LEU A 195 -29.10 9.54 -5.12
N GLU A 196 -27.87 9.10 -4.88
CA GLU A 196 -26.73 9.46 -5.75
C GLU A 196 -26.80 8.76 -7.11
N VAL A 197 -27.22 7.49 -7.15
CA VAL A 197 -27.41 6.74 -8.40
C VAL A 197 -28.51 7.38 -9.26
N LEU A 198 -29.60 7.84 -8.64
CA LEU A 198 -30.67 8.55 -9.33
C LEU A 198 -30.21 9.91 -9.87
N ALA A 199 -29.40 10.65 -9.11
CA ALA A 199 -28.83 11.91 -9.57
C ALA A 199 -27.88 11.71 -10.77
N ALA A 200 -27.03 10.67 -10.74
CA ALA A 200 -26.13 10.33 -11.83
C ALA A 200 -26.91 9.91 -13.10
N LEU A 201 -27.92 9.05 -12.97
CA LEU A 201 -28.80 8.65 -14.08
C LEU A 201 -29.57 9.84 -14.67
N ALA A 202 -30.10 10.72 -13.83
CA ALA A 202 -30.80 11.92 -14.29
C ALA A 202 -29.88 12.86 -15.08
N LEU A 203 -28.62 12.99 -14.66
CA LEU A 203 -27.62 13.78 -15.39
C LEU A 203 -27.29 13.17 -16.75
N VAL A 204 -27.10 11.84 -16.82
CA VAL A 204 -26.84 11.12 -18.08
C VAL A 204 -28.01 11.26 -19.05
N LEU A 205 -29.26 11.14 -18.57
CA LEU A 205 -30.46 11.32 -19.38
C LEU A 205 -30.65 12.77 -19.85
N ALA A 206 -30.34 13.76 -19.00
CA ALA A 206 -30.41 15.17 -19.37
C ALA A 206 -29.37 15.52 -20.45
N VAL A 207 -28.21 14.87 -20.43
CA VAL A 207 -27.15 15.04 -21.44
C VAL A 207 -27.50 14.32 -22.74
N SER A 208 -28.08 13.13 -22.70
CA SER A 208 -28.48 12.40 -23.91
C SER A 208 -29.62 13.09 -24.66
N ARG A 209 -30.56 13.72 -23.94
CA ARG A 209 -31.68 14.47 -24.54
C ARG A 209 -31.27 15.78 -25.23
N ARG A 210 -30.12 16.38 -24.88
CA ARG A 210 -29.61 17.58 -25.55
C ARG A 210 -28.91 17.30 -26.89
N ARG A 211 -28.80 16.03 -27.31
CA ARG A 211 -28.23 15.63 -28.60
C ARG A 211 -29.28 15.40 -29.70
N ILE A 212 -30.57 15.62 -29.42
CA ILE A 212 -31.64 15.74 -30.42
C ILE A 212 -32.01 17.22 -30.51
#